data_AF-A0A4R5EVM7-F1
#
_entry.id   AF-A0A4R5EVM7-F1
#
_cell.length_a   1.000
_cell.length_b   1.000
_cell.length_c   1.000
_cell.angle_alpha   90.00
_cell.angle_beta   90.00
_cell.angle_gamma   90.00
#
_symmetry.space_group_name_H-M   'P 1'
#
loop_
_entity.id
_entity.type
_entity.pdbx_description
1 polymer ?
#
loop_
_entity_poly.entity_id
_entity_poly.type
_entity_poly.pdbx_seq_one_letter_code
_entity_poly.pdbx_strand_id
1 'polypeptide(L)'
;MRFLLDRAEALVNAAALLGGKPAVRRTARLLEDLVDAPRLTRRLRRELVELHRLLSLDRCDDPETLESECFKHIDPASPAVEEICELTDEMRSHVVALAEPEAGEAIWEEILSAADPRAGGKGRRAHCGYFGRRGGDQAGAGGMNIAAYPKYESYRDSGIDWIGKVPTSWSVEPGRQCLYESKEKNIGMKESTVLSLSYGRVIVKDEDKLTGLVPESFETYQVVQSGDIIIRGTDLQNDMTSLRTGLARDTGIITSAYINWRPKSEIDPKFLHYLLHSYDVKKVFYAL
;
A
#
# COMPACT_ATOMS: atom_id res chain seq x y z
N MET A 1 3.31 -15.06 -0.54
CA MET A 1 2.83 -14.49 0.76
C MET A 1 3.85 -14.61 1.91
N ARG A 2 5.16 -14.75 1.59
CA ARG A 2 6.31 -14.57 2.49
C ARG A 2 6.28 -13.23 3.23
N PHE A 3 5.72 -12.21 2.59
CA PHE A 3 5.40 -10.90 3.15
C PHE A 3 4.73 -10.94 4.54
N LEU A 4 3.69 -11.78 4.75
CA LEU A 4 2.94 -11.74 6.02
C LEU A 4 3.80 -12.15 7.22
N LEU A 5 4.72 -13.10 7.02
CA LEU A 5 5.65 -13.56 8.06
C LEU A 5 6.85 -12.63 8.16
N ASP A 6 7.39 -12.16 7.03
CA ASP A 6 8.52 -11.21 7.00
C ASP A 6 8.15 -9.83 7.57
N ARG A 7 6.86 -9.45 7.52
CA ARG A 7 6.30 -8.19 8.04
C ARG A 7 5.40 -8.41 9.26
N ALA A 8 5.50 -9.54 9.93
CA ALA A 8 4.65 -9.89 11.08
C ALA A 8 4.63 -8.80 12.16
N GLU A 9 5.80 -8.25 12.50
CA GLU A 9 5.93 -7.16 13.48
C GLU A 9 5.19 -5.89 13.03
N ALA A 10 5.39 -5.48 11.77
CA ALA A 10 4.76 -4.30 11.19
C ALA A 10 3.22 -4.45 11.12
N LEU A 11 2.72 -5.64 10.77
CA LEU A 11 1.28 -5.94 10.77
C LEU A 11 0.66 -5.88 12.18
N VAL A 12 1.38 -6.36 13.20
CA VAL A 12 0.93 -6.29 14.59
C VAL A 12 0.95 -4.83 15.10
N ASN A 13 1.96 -4.05 14.75
CA ASN A 13 2.06 -2.63 15.08
C ASN A 13 0.94 -1.81 14.43
N ALA A 14 0.67 -2.05 13.14
CA ALA A 14 -0.45 -1.46 12.43
C ALA A 14 -1.80 -1.85 13.07
N ALA A 15 -1.99 -3.12 13.44
CA ALA A 15 -3.20 -3.55 14.13
C ALA A 15 -3.37 -2.86 15.51
N ALA A 16 -2.27 -2.64 16.24
CA ALA A 16 -2.29 -1.89 17.49
C ALA A 16 -2.76 -0.44 17.28
N LEU A 17 -2.29 0.19 16.20
CA LEU A 17 -2.66 1.55 15.82
C LEU A 17 -4.12 1.69 15.45
N LEU A 18 -4.63 0.76 14.67
CA LEU A 18 -5.93 0.91 14.02
C LEU A 18 -7.08 0.29 14.81
N GLY A 19 -6.80 -0.63 15.74
CA GLY A 19 -7.85 -1.33 16.51
C GLY A 19 -7.44 -1.78 17.90
N GLY A 20 -6.33 -1.27 18.43
CA GLY A 20 -5.89 -1.49 19.80
C GLY A 20 -5.61 -2.95 20.19
N LYS A 21 -5.67 -3.24 21.50
CA LYS A 21 -5.37 -4.58 22.05
C LYS A 21 -6.20 -5.73 21.47
N PRO A 22 -7.50 -5.56 21.15
CA PRO A 22 -8.26 -6.61 20.48
C PRO A 22 -7.70 -6.97 19.10
N ALA A 23 -7.36 -5.97 18.29
CA ALA A 23 -6.78 -6.17 16.96
C ALA A 23 -5.41 -6.83 17.04
N VAL A 24 -4.53 -6.40 17.94
CA VAL A 24 -3.22 -7.05 18.18
C VAL A 24 -3.36 -8.55 18.43
N ARG A 25 -4.26 -8.93 19.36
CA ARG A 25 -4.47 -10.35 19.70
C ARG A 25 -5.01 -11.15 18.51
N ARG A 26 -5.89 -10.54 17.72
CA ARG A 26 -6.47 -11.17 16.52
C ARG A 26 -5.42 -11.37 15.44
N THR A 27 -4.60 -10.36 15.18
CA THR A 27 -3.50 -10.41 14.20
C THR A 27 -2.41 -11.39 14.60
N ALA A 28 -1.95 -11.37 15.85
CA ALA A 28 -0.93 -12.31 16.32
C ALA A 28 -1.40 -13.77 16.19
N ARG A 29 -2.62 -14.07 16.66
CA ARG A 29 -3.22 -15.41 16.51
C ARG A 29 -3.36 -15.82 15.04
N LEU A 30 -3.75 -14.89 14.16
CA LEU A 30 -3.83 -15.17 12.73
C LEU A 30 -2.46 -15.57 12.16
N LEU A 31 -1.41 -14.82 12.51
CA LEU A 31 -0.05 -15.10 12.04
C LEU A 31 0.45 -16.46 12.55
N GLU A 32 0.20 -16.81 13.82
CA GLU A 32 0.49 -18.14 14.37
C GLU A 32 -0.27 -19.25 13.65
N ASP A 33 -1.59 -19.09 13.51
CA ASP A 33 -2.43 -20.09 12.88
C ASP A 33 -2.05 -20.29 11.39
N LEU A 34 -1.49 -19.28 10.73
CA LEU A 34 -0.97 -19.39 9.36
C LEU A 34 0.33 -20.18 9.27
N VAL A 35 1.18 -20.14 10.31
CA VAL A 35 2.42 -20.92 10.37
C VAL A 35 2.11 -22.41 10.57
N ASP A 36 1.14 -22.73 11.43
CA ASP A 36 0.83 -24.11 11.82
C ASP A 36 -0.23 -24.78 10.94
N ALA A 37 -0.95 -24.00 10.11
CA ALA A 37 -1.95 -24.56 9.23
C ALA A 37 -1.28 -25.44 8.15
N PRO A 38 -1.90 -26.57 7.75
CA PRO A 38 -1.44 -27.35 6.59
C PRO A 38 -2.05 -26.86 5.26
N ARG A 39 -3.00 -25.92 5.32
CA ARG A 39 -3.69 -25.29 4.18
C ARG A 39 -4.50 -24.07 4.64
N LEU A 40 -4.74 -23.13 3.71
CA LEU A 40 -5.50 -21.93 4.00
C LEU A 40 -7.02 -22.23 4.17
N THR A 41 -7.43 -22.47 5.42
CA THR A 41 -8.83 -22.77 5.76
C THR A 41 -9.77 -21.57 5.50
N ARG A 42 -11.08 -21.83 5.35
CA ARG A 42 -12.11 -20.78 5.25
C ARG A 42 -12.05 -19.79 6.41
N ARG A 43 -11.71 -20.26 7.62
CA ARG A 43 -11.51 -19.40 8.79
C ARG A 43 -10.36 -18.43 8.55
N LEU A 44 -9.18 -18.94 8.16
CA LEU A 44 -7.99 -18.11 7.91
C LEU A 44 -8.19 -17.11 6.78
N ARG A 45 -8.86 -17.51 5.69
CA ARG A 45 -9.26 -16.60 4.60
C ARG A 45 -10.08 -15.42 5.14
N ARG A 46 -11.07 -15.69 5.98
CA ARG A 46 -11.90 -14.65 6.58
C ARG A 46 -11.09 -13.74 7.51
N GLU A 47 -10.20 -14.30 8.33
CA GLU A 47 -9.37 -13.49 9.23
C GLU A 47 -8.37 -12.61 8.47
N LEU A 48 -7.81 -13.08 7.34
CA LEU A 48 -6.98 -12.26 6.45
C LEU A 48 -7.77 -11.10 5.83
N VAL A 49 -8.99 -11.36 5.36
CA VAL A 49 -9.89 -10.30 4.87
C VAL A 49 -10.16 -9.27 5.97
N GLU A 50 -10.40 -9.73 7.19
CA GLU A 50 -10.69 -8.85 8.34
C GLU A 50 -9.48 -8.02 8.77
N LEU A 51 -8.27 -8.58 8.74
CA LEU A 51 -7.05 -7.81 8.95
C LEU A 51 -6.86 -6.76 7.85
N HIS A 52 -7.07 -7.12 6.57
CA HIS A 52 -7.01 -6.14 5.49
C HIS A 52 -8.04 -5.01 5.67
N ARG A 53 -9.28 -5.33 6.06
CA ARG A 53 -10.31 -4.33 6.35
C ARG A 53 -9.91 -3.36 7.46
N LEU A 54 -9.23 -3.87 8.49
CA LEU A 54 -8.68 -3.04 9.55
C LEU A 54 -7.62 -2.09 8.99
N LEU A 55 -6.64 -2.63 8.24
CA LEU A 55 -5.56 -1.85 7.63
C LEU A 55 -6.07 -0.79 6.66
N SER A 56 -7.12 -1.10 5.89
CA SER A 56 -7.75 -0.19 4.94
C SER A 56 -8.78 0.76 5.55
N LEU A 57 -8.93 0.77 6.89
CA LEU A 57 -9.89 1.61 7.62
C LEU A 57 -11.36 1.45 7.16
N ASP A 58 -11.73 0.25 6.69
CA ASP A 58 -13.04 -0.04 6.08
C ASP A 58 -14.24 0.16 7.04
N ARG A 59 -13.98 0.29 8.35
CA ARG A 59 -15.01 0.41 9.41
C ARG A 59 -14.82 1.63 10.32
N CYS A 60 -14.06 2.64 9.88
CA CYS A 60 -13.80 3.84 10.69
C CYS A 60 -14.91 4.90 10.62
N ASP A 61 -15.99 4.61 9.91
CA ASP A 61 -17.16 5.47 9.72
C ASP A 61 -18.11 5.49 10.93
N ASP A 62 -18.10 4.45 11.77
CA ASP A 62 -18.89 4.40 13.01
C ASP A 62 -18.11 4.98 14.21
N PRO A 63 -18.51 6.14 14.76
CA PRO A 63 -17.81 6.83 15.84
C PRO A 63 -17.83 6.08 17.18
N GLU A 64 -18.66 5.07 17.35
CA GLU A 64 -18.71 4.24 18.58
C GLU A 64 -17.74 3.05 18.53
N THR A 65 -17.09 2.82 17.39
CA THR A 65 -16.11 1.75 17.25
C THR A 65 -14.77 2.12 17.87
N LEU A 66 -14.07 1.09 18.38
CA LEU A 66 -12.70 1.25 18.85
C LEU A 66 -11.78 1.69 17.70
N GLU A 67 -12.02 1.19 16.49
CA GLU A 67 -11.28 1.56 15.30
C GLU A 67 -11.38 3.07 14.99
N SER A 68 -12.59 3.64 15.04
CA SER A 68 -12.79 5.08 14.83
C SER A 68 -12.10 5.91 15.92
N GLU A 69 -12.17 5.46 17.18
CA GLU A 69 -11.45 6.13 18.28
C GLU A 69 -9.93 6.06 18.09
N CYS A 70 -9.39 4.90 17.72
CA CYS A 70 -7.97 4.71 17.43
C CYS A 70 -7.51 5.59 16.26
N PHE A 71 -8.30 5.66 15.18
CA PHE A 71 -8.01 6.47 14.00
C PHE A 71 -7.90 7.97 14.31
N LYS A 72 -8.76 8.52 15.20
CA LYS A 72 -8.70 9.94 15.59
C LYS A 72 -7.35 10.38 16.16
N HIS A 73 -6.62 9.44 16.77
CA HIS A 73 -5.33 9.73 17.41
C HIS A 73 -4.12 9.52 16.48
N ILE A 74 -4.37 9.15 15.22
CA ILE A 74 -3.30 8.98 14.23
C ILE A 74 -2.99 10.33 13.62
N ASP A 75 -1.74 10.78 13.81
CA ASP A 75 -1.20 11.93 13.09
C ASP A 75 -0.99 11.56 11.62
N PRO A 76 -1.66 12.24 10.66
CA PRO A 76 -1.47 11.97 9.23
C PRO A 76 -0.04 12.19 8.73
N ALA A 77 0.77 12.99 9.44
CA ALA A 77 2.17 13.22 9.12
C ALA A 77 3.12 12.16 9.71
N SER A 78 2.59 11.16 10.41
CA SER A 78 3.38 10.07 11.00
C SER A 78 3.94 9.14 9.91
N PRO A 79 5.23 8.76 9.96
CA PRO A 79 5.80 7.73 9.09
C PRO A 79 5.09 6.38 9.18
N ALA A 80 4.39 6.11 10.29
CA ALA A 80 3.58 4.90 10.44
C ALA A 80 2.41 4.86 9.44
N VAL A 81 1.94 6.01 8.96
CA VAL A 81 0.91 6.06 7.91
C VAL A 81 1.44 5.47 6.62
N GLU A 82 2.69 5.80 6.24
CA GLU A 82 3.33 5.24 5.06
C GLU A 82 3.48 3.72 5.18
N GLU A 83 3.98 3.22 6.32
CA GLU A 83 4.11 1.78 6.54
C GLU A 83 2.74 1.07 6.53
N ILE A 84 1.71 1.64 7.17
CA ILE A 84 0.34 1.09 7.13
C ILE A 84 -0.16 1.03 5.67
N CYS A 85 0.05 2.09 4.89
CA CYS A 85 -0.38 2.14 3.51
C CYS A 85 0.36 1.10 2.65
N GLU A 86 1.68 0.94 2.83
CA GLU A 86 2.46 -0.11 2.16
C GLU A 86 1.94 -1.50 2.51
N LEU A 87 1.74 -1.77 3.80
CA LEU A 87 1.20 -3.05 4.28
C LEU A 87 -0.19 -3.33 3.72
N THR A 88 -1.04 -2.30 3.64
CA THR A 88 -2.40 -2.40 3.11
C THR A 88 -2.38 -2.80 1.63
N ASP A 89 -1.55 -2.14 0.82
CA ASP A 89 -1.47 -2.38 -0.61
C ASP A 89 -0.88 -3.75 -0.95
N GLU A 90 0.18 -4.14 -0.26
CA GLU A 90 0.77 -5.47 -0.40
C GLU A 90 -0.25 -6.55 0.00
N MET A 91 -0.96 -6.35 1.12
CA MET A 91 -1.98 -7.27 1.58
C MET A 91 -3.20 -7.35 0.64
N ARG A 92 -3.61 -6.24 0.01
CA ARG A 92 -4.74 -6.19 -0.92
C ARG A 92 -4.56 -7.16 -2.08
N SER A 93 -3.36 -7.21 -2.65
CA SER A 93 -3.04 -8.09 -3.78
C SER A 93 -3.22 -9.57 -3.41
N HIS A 94 -2.87 -9.92 -2.17
CA HIS A 94 -3.07 -11.26 -1.64
C HIS A 94 -4.54 -11.56 -1.35
N VAL A 95 -5.27 -10.65 -0.72
CA VAL A 95 -6.69 -10.84 -0.39
C VAL A 95 -7.56 -10.98 -1.65
N VAL A 96 -7.27 -10.23 -2.71
CA VAL A 96 -7.97 -10.38 -4.01
C VAL A 96 -7.79 -11.78 -4.58
N ALA A 97 -6.57 -12.34 -4.51
CA ALA A 97 -6.29 -13.68 -5.00
C ALA A 97 -6.95 -14.79 -4.16
N LEU A 98 -7.37 -14.52 -2.92
CA LEU A 98 -8.08 -15.49 -2.08
C LEU A 98 -9.54 -15.74 -2.51
N ALA A 99 -10.07 -14.93 -3.42
CA ALA A 99 -11.41 -15.10 -4.00
C ALA A 99 -11.49 -16.34 -4.93
N GLU A 100 -10.35 -16.83 -5.42
CA GLU A 100 -10.27 -17.99 -6.31
C GLU A 100 -9.69 -19.22 -5.56
N PRO A 101 -10.30 -20.42 -5.69
CA PRO A 101 -9.83 -21.62 -4.99
C PRO A 101 -8.41 -22.05 -5.39
N GLU A 102 -8.11 -22.07 -6.70
CA GLU A 102 -6.83 -22.49 -7.28
C GLU A 102 -5.69 -21.54 -6.92
N ALA A 103 -5.93 -20.23 -6.97
CA ALA A 103 -4.99 -19.22 -6.50
C ALA A 103 -4.68 -19.38 -5.00
N GLY A 104 -5.66 -19.79 -4.20
CA GLY A 104 -5.47 -20.07 -2.77
C GLY A 104 -4.54 -21.25 -2.46
N GLU A 105 -4.47 -22.27 -3.34
CA GLU A 105 -3.50 -23.38 -3.22
C GLU A 105 -2.11 -22.96 -3.68
N ALA A 106 -1.98 -22.22 -4.79
CA ALA A 106 -0.70 -21.67 -5.25
C ALA A 106 -0.05 -20.73 -4.21
N ILE A 107 -0.86 -19.89 -3.58
CA ILE A 107 -0.44 -19.02 -2.46
C ILE A 107 0.08 -19.84 -1.28
N TRP A 108 -0.52 -21.00 -1.02
CA TRP A 108 -0.18 -21.85 0.10
C TRP A 108 1.14 -22.59 -0.11
N GLU A 109 1.40 -23.09 -1.31
CA GLU A 109 2.69 -23.70 -1.69
C GLU A 109 3.85 -22.69 -1.63
N GLU A 110 3.62 -21.43 -2.01
CA GLU A 110 4.61 -20.35 -1.89
C GLU A 110 5.00 -20.08 -0.41
N ILE A 111 4.05 -20.18 0.52
CA ILE A 111 4.29 -20.03 1.96
C ILE A 111 5.19 -21.15 2.49
N LEU A 112 4.86 -22.41 2.16
CA LEU A 112 5.63 -23.57 2.60
C LEU A 112 7.07 -23.54 2.05
N SER A 113 7.24 -23.11 0.80
CA SER A 113 8.57 -22.95 0.19
C SER A 113 9.41 -21.87 0.88
N ALA A 114 8.80 -20.76 1.32
CA ALA A 114 9.51 -19.70 2.05
C ALA A 114 9.82 -20.07 3.51
N ALA A 115 9.05 -20.99 4.11
CA ALA A 115 9.26 -21.50 5.46
C ALA A 115 10.30 -22.64 5.54
N ASP A 116 10.75 -23.19 4.41
CA ASP A 116 11.76 -24.26 4.38
C ASP A 116 13.15 -23.71 4.81
N PRO A 117 13.70 -24.16 5.96
CA PRO A 117 15.01 -23.71 6.46
C PRO A 117 16.19 -24.08 5.54
N ARG A 118 15.99 -24.88 4.50
CA ARG A 118 17.03 -25.40 3.59
C ARG A 118 17.20 -24.55 2.31
N ALA A 119 16.29 -23.61 2.03
CA ALA A 119 16.46 -22.66 0.93
C ALA A 119 17.44 -21.55 1.37
N GLY A 120 18.69 -21.65 0.90
CA GLY A 120 19.84 -20.95 1.44
C GLY A 120 19.73 -19.42 1.53
N GLY A 121 19.97 -18.91 2.73
CA GLY A 121 20.33 -17.52 3.04
C GLY A 121 20.67 -17.44 4.53
N LYS A 122 21.92 -17.06 4.85
CA LYS A 122 22.50 -17.10 6.21
C LYS A 122 21.52 -16.64 7.28
N GLY A 123 21.23 -17.56 8.21
CA GLY A 123 20.16 -17.45 9.18
C GLY A 123 20.22 -16.24 10.11
N ARG A 124 19.03 -15.73 10.41
CA ARG A 124 18.66 -15.31 11.76
C ARG A 124 17.49 -16.20 12.16
N ARG A 125 17.70 -17.05 13.16
CA ARG A 125 16.57 -17.69 13.85
C ARG A 125 15.74 -16.55 14.43
N ALA A 126 14.56 -16.32 13.88
CA ALA A 126 13.53 -15.55 14.58
C ALA A 126 13.14 -16.40 15.79
N HIS A 127 13.77 -16.14 16.93
CA HIS A 127 13.33 -16.67 18.21
C HIS A 127 12.02 -15.93 18.52
N CYS A 128 10.89 -16.44 18.02
CA CYS A 128 9.57 -15.98 18.37
C CYS A 128 9.30 -16.35 19.84
N GLY A 129 9.73 -15.48 20.75
CA GLY A 129 9.64 -15.65 22.20
C GLY A 129 8.32 -15.15 22.79
N TYR A 130 7.19 -15.40 22.14
CA TYR A 130 5.88 -14.91 22.62
C TYR A 130 4.86 -16.01 22.89
N PHE A 131 5.27 -17.22 23.28
CA PHE A 131 4.33 -18.20 23.83
C PHE A 131 4.82 -18.85 25.13
N GLY A 132 4.32 -18.32 26.25
CA GLY A 132 4.43 -18.93 27.57
C GLY A 132 3.29 -18.47 28.48
N ARG A 133 2.48 -19.43 28.95
CA ARG A 133 1.31 -19.21 29.83
C ARG A 133 1.68 -18.67 31.22
N ARG A 134 0.74 -17.87 31.77
CA ARG A 134 0.35 -17.66 33.19
C ARG A 134 1.46 -17.51 34.24
N GLY A 135 1.51 -16.32 34.83
CA GLY A 135 2.10 -16.04 36.15
C GLY A 135 2.40 -14.56 36.24
N GLY A 136 1.95 -13.89 37.31
CA GLY A 136 2.16 -12.46 37.49
C GLY A 136 3.64 -12.11 37.58
N ASP A 137 4.05 -11.06 36.89
CA ASP A 137 4.84 -9.95 37.43
C ASP A 137 5.14 -8.95 36.31
N GLN A 138 5.12 -7.68 36.66
CA GLN A 138 5.48 -6.57 35.78
C GLN A 138 6.97 -6.65 35.42
N ALA A 139 7.29 -6.81 34.14
CA ALA A 139 8.59 -6.43 33.59
C ALA A 139 8.49 -6.21 32.07
N GLY A 140 8.97 -5.04 31.64
CA GLY A 140 8.76 -4.50 30.29
C GLY A 140 9.36 -5.34 29.17
N ALA A 141 8.55 -5.57 28.14
CA ALA A 141 9.03 -5.84 26.79
C ALA A 141 9.02 -4.50 26.03
N GLY A 142 10.21 -3.97 25.77
CA GLY A 142 10.41 -2.73 25.03
C GLY A 142 10.13 -2.89 23.53
N GLY A 143 8.87 -3.07 23.17
CA GLY A 143 8.39 -2.79 21.82
C GLY A 143 8.20 -1.27 21.68
N MET A 144 8.73 -0.67 20.61
CA MET A 144 8.61 0.77 20.39
C MET A 144 7.13 1.18 20.33
N ASN A 145 6.70 1.91 21.36
CA ASN A 145 5.43 2.63 21.41
C ASN A 145 5.52 3.82 20.43
N ILE A 146 4.45 4.19 19.74
CA ILE A 146 4.43 5.26 18.73
C ILE A 146 4.70 6.65 19.29
N ALA A 147 4.54 6.83 20.60
CA ALA A 147 5.10 7.98 21.30
C ALA A 147 6.64 8.09 21.18
N ALA A 148 7.32 7.06 20.66
CA ALA A 148 8.76 6.95 20.48
C ALA A 148 9.23 7.10 19.01
N TYR A 149 8.33 7.31 18.04
CA TYR A 149 8.79 7.80 16.73
C TYR A 149 9.37 9.21 16.93
N PRO A 150 10.60 9.46 16.46
CA PRO A 150 11.24 10.74 16.72
C PRO A 150 10.42 11.84 16.07
N LYS A 151 9.85 12.71 16.90
CA LYS A 151 9.32 13.99 16.44
C LYS A 151 10.46 14.76 15.79
N TYR A 152 10.12 15.58 14.81
CA TYR A 152 11.10 16.52 14.27
C TYR A 152 11.58 17.44 15.38
N GLU A 153 12.87 17.76 15.36
CA GLU A 153 13.53 18.58 16.38
C GLU A 153 12.83 19.93 16.57
N SER A 154 12.33 20.51 15.48
CA SER A 154 11.62 21.78 15.50
C SER A 154 10.58 21.87 14.39
N TYR A 155 9.60 22.76 14.62
CA TYR A 155 8.51 23.06 13.70
C TYR A 155 8.45 24.56 13.43
N ARG A 156 7.97 24.92 12.24
CA ARG A 156 7.67 26.29 11.83
C ARG A 156 6.25 26.38 11.28
N ASP A 157 5.68 27.58 11.29
CA ASP A 157 4.43 27.83 10.60
C ASP A 157 4.63 27.66 9.08
N SER A 158 3.69 26.98 8.40
CA SER A 158 3.74 26.78 6.95
C SER A 158 3.30 28.02 6.15
N GLY A 159 2.61 28.97 6.79
CA GLY A 159 1.94 30.09 6.14
C GLY A 159 0.64 29.71 5.44
N ILE A 160 0.14 28.48 5.64
CA ILE A 160 -1.08 27.96 5.02
C ILE A 160 -2.00 27.44 6.13
N ASP A 161 -3.13 28.11 6.34
CA ASP A 161 -4.02 27.90 7.49
C ASP A 161 -4.45 26.44 7.70
N TRP A 162 -4.78 25.72 6.62
CA TRP A 162 -5.24 24.34 6.70
C TRP A 162 -4.11 23.31 6.92
N ILE A 163 -2.85 23.70 6.71
CA ILE A 163 -1.67 22.87 6.98
C ILE A 163 -1.15 23.12 8.40
N GLY A 164 -1.12 24.38 8.84
CA GLY A 164 -0.61 24.75 10.16
C GLY A 164 0.91 24.64 10.25
N LYS A 165 1.43 23.89 11.24
CA LYS A 165 2.88 23.79 11.50
C LYS A 165 3.50 22.60 10.79
N VAL A 166 4.67 22.81 10.20
CA VAL A 166 5.47 21.80 9.49
C VAL A 166 6.87 21.72 10.08
N PRO A 167 7.61 20.61 9.90
CA PRO A 167 9.00 20.51 10.33
C PRO A 167 9.85 21.65 9.76
N THR A 168 10.76 22.21 10.57
CA THR A 168 11.55 23.37 10.14
C THR A 168 12.44 23.07 8.92
N SER A 169 12.83 21.81 8.72
CA SER A 169 13.60 21.34 7.57
C SER A 169 12.81 21.24 6.27
N TRP A 170 11.48 21.21 6.32
CA TRP A 170 10.63 21.03 5.14
C TRP A 170 10.44 22.33 4.38
N SER A 171 10.69 22.32 3.07
CA SER A 171 10.26 23.39 2.16
C SER A 171 8.74 23.32 1.91
N VAL A 172 8.09 24.47 1.84
CA VAL A 172 6.65 24.57 1.49
C VAL A 172 6.57 25.13 0.08
N GLU A 173 6.15 24.30 -0.86
CA GLU A 173 6.12 24.63 -2.29
C GLU A 173 4.78 24.21 -2.92
N PRO A 174 4.33 24.89 -4.00
CA PRO A 174 3.21 24.41 -4.80
C PRO A 174 3.47 22.98 -5.31
N GLY A 175 2.48 22.08 -5.21
CA GLY A 175 2.65 20.67 -5.57
C GLY A 175 3.21 20.41 -6.98
N ARG A 176 2.91 21.30 -7.96
CA ARG A 176 3.50 21.24 -9.32
C ARG A 176 5.03 21.36 -9.35
N GLN A 177 5.65 21.90 -8.29
CA GLN A 177 7.10 21.99 -8.18
C GLN A 177 7.75 20.63 -7.86
N CYS A 178 6.99 19.66 -7.35
CA CYS A 178 7.48 18.35 -6.93
C CYS A 178 7.57 17.33 -8.09
N LEU A 179 7.03 17.68 -9.26
CA LEU A 179 6.86 16.76 -10.39
C LEU A 179 6.93 17.49 -11.72
N TYR A 180 7.04 16.74 -12.82
CA TYR A 180 6.84 17.25 -14.16
C TYR A 180 6.04 16.26 -15.01
N GLU A 181 5.35 16.78 -16.02
CA GLU A 181 4.63 15.94 -16.98
C GLU A 181 5.62 15.36 -18.00
N SER A 182 5.72 14.04 -18.05
CA SER A 182 6.45 13.33 -19.10
C SER A 182 5.56 13.18 -20.33
N LYS A 183 6.07 13.59 -21.50
CA LYS A 183 5.42 13.39 -22.81
C LYS A 183 6.33 12.62 -23.77
N GLU A 184 7.22 11.82 -23.20
CA GLU A 184 8.19 11.04 -23.97
C GLU A 184 7.46 10.02 -24.84
N LYS A 185 7.45 10.22 -26.16
CA LYS A 185 6.81 9.30 -27.11
C LYS A 185 7.62 8.03 -27.32
N ASN A 186 6.94 6.94 -27.64
CA ASN A 186 7.53 5.65 -28.00
C ASN A 186 8.00 5.59 -29.47
N ILE A 187 8.68 6.65 -29.95
CA ILE A 187 9.15 6.74 -31.35
C ILE A 187 10.14 5.61 -31.62
N GLY A 188 9.97 4.92 -32.76
CA GLY A 188 10.81 3.79 -33.14
C GLY A 188 10.50 2.52 -32.36
N MET A 189 9.34 2.44 -31.69
CA MET A 189 8.90 1.28 -30.91
C MET A 189 9.94 0.84 -29.87
N LYS A 190 10.57 1.82 -29.21
CA LYS A 190 11.66 1.57 -28.25
C LYS A 190 11.23 0.80 -27.00
N GLU A 191 9.92 0.78 -26.69
CA GLU A 191 9.32 -0.12 -25.70
C GLU A 191 8.05 -0.79 -26.21
N SER A 192 7.83 -2.02 -25.79
CA SER A 192 6.69 -2.86 -26.19
C SER A 192 5.76 -3.23 -25.02
N THR A 193 6.22 -3.15 -23.77
CA THR A 193 5.43 -3.52 -22.60
C THR A 193 4.24 -2.58 -22.41
N VAL A 194 3.04 -3.06 -22.72
CA VAL A 194 1.81 -2.25 -22.61
C VAL A 194 1.34 -2.19 -21.16
N LEU A 195 1.24 -0.99 -20.61
CA LEU A 195 0.70 -0.73 -19.28
C LEU A 195 -0.77 -0.29 -19.36
N SER A 196 -1.50 -0.53 -18.27
CA SER A 196 -2.89 -0.13 -18.12
C SER A 196 -3.16 0.33 -16.70
N LEU A 197 -3.98 1.37 -16.54
CA LEU A 197 -4.53 1.74 -15.23
C LEU A 197 -5.80 0.93 -14.99
N SER A 198 -5.83 0.16 -13.90
CA SER A 198 -6.96 -0.69 -13.53
C SER A 198 -7.21 -0.61 -12.03
N TYR A 199 -8.33 -0.02 -11.64
CA TYR A 199 -8.73 0.20 -10.24
C TYR A 199 -7.61 0.83 -9.38
N GLY A 200 -6.99 1.89 -9.90
CA GLY A 200 -5.93 2.63 -9.19
C GLY A 200 -4.55 1.97 -9.21
N ARG A 201 -4.38 0.88 -9.96
CA ARG A 201 -3.08 0.22 -10.14
C ARG A 201 -2.65 0.28 -11.58
N VAL A 202 -1.39 0.61 -11.81
CA VAL A 202 -0.75 0.41 -13.11
C VAL A 202 -0.32 -1.06 -13.17
N ILE A 203 -0.82 -1.77 -14.17
CA ILE A 203 -0.54 -3.19 -14.40
C ILE A 203 0.03 -3.38 -15.80
N VAL A 204 0.89 -4.38 -15.97
CA VAL A 204 1.30 -4.88 -17.28
C VAL A 204 0.13 -5.64 -17.89
N LYS A 205 -0.23 -5.28 -19.12
CA LYS A 205 -1.19 -6.04 -19.93
C LYS A 205 -0.48 -7.22 -20.57
N ASP A 206 -1.08 -8.38 -20.38
CA ASP A 206 -0.69 -9.62 -21.05
C ASP A 206 -0.84 -9.46 -22.57
N GLU A 207 0.20 -9.82 -23.32
CA GLU A 207 0.23 -9.67 -24.79
C GLU A 207 -0.91 -10.47 -25.44
N ASP A 208 -1.18 -11.66 -24.92
CA ASP A 208 -2.27 -12.53 -25.41
C ASP A 208 -3.67 -11.96 -25.14
N LYS A 209 -3.77 -11.00 -24.21
CA LYS A 209 -5.03 -10.32 -23.85
C LYS A 209 -5.18 -8.96 -24.52
N LEU A 210 -4.24 -8.54 -25.36
CA LEU A 210 -4.37 -7.38 -26.24
C LEU A 210 -5.36 -7.68 -27.36
N THR A 211 -6.64 -7.78 -27.00
CA THR A 211 -7.75 -8.06 -27.91
C THR A 211 -8.71 -6.87 -27.94
N GLY A 212 -9.29 -6.56 -29.11
CA GLY A 212 -10.19 -5.42 -29.29
C GLY A 212 -9.50 -4.18 -29.88
N LEU A 213 -9.71 -3.00 -29.28
CA LEU A 213 -9.18 -1.71 -29.74
C LEU A 213 -7.70 -1.56 -29.43
N VAL A 214 -6.86 -2.29 -30.16
CA VAL A 214 -5.41 -2.15 -30.14
C VAL A 214 -5.01 -1.34 -31.38
N PRO A 215 -4.24 -0.25 -31.25
CA PRO A 215 -3.78 0.50 -32.41
C PRO A 215 -2.81 -0.35 -33.23
N GLU A 216 -2.74 -0.09 -34.54
CA GLU A 216 -1.76 -0.74 -35.43
C GLU A 216 -0.30 -0.46 -35.02
N SER A 217 -0.08 0.63 -34.27
CA SER A 217 1.24 1.03 -33.76
C SER A 217 1.12 1.70 -32.40
N PHE A 218 2.10 1.44 -31.53
CA PHE A 218 2.24 2.07 -30.23
C PHE A 218 3.20 3.28 -30.23
N GLU A 219 3.65 3.78 -31.39
CA GLU A 219 4.56 4.93 -31.43
C GLU A 219 3.96 6.22 -30.84
N THR A 220 2.63 6.33 -30.85
CA THR A 220 1.89 7.45 -30.26
C THR A 220 1.75 7.33 -28.74
N TYR A 221 2.03 6.16 -28.17
CA TYR A 221 1.99 5.96 -26.73
C TYR A 221 3.18 6.68 -26.09
N GLN A 222 3.01 7.05 -24.83
CA GLN A 222 4.06 7.64 -24.04
C GLN A 222 4.80 6.58 -23.23
N VAL A 223 6.10 6.76 -23.05
CA VAL A 223 6.94 5.93 -22.21
C VAL A 223 6.76 6.31 -20.75
N VAL A 224 6.59 5.29 -19.93
CA VAL A 224 6.42 5.33 -18.49
C VAL A 224 7.61 4.65 -17.85
N GLN A 225 8.19 5.28 -16.83
CA GLN A 225 9.25 4.72 -16.01
C GLN A 225 8.69 4.22 -14.68
N SER A 226 9.34 3.22 -14.08
CA SER A 226 9.05 2.84 -12.69
C SER A 226 9.22 4.06 -11.77
N GLY A 227 8.23 4.31 -10.91
CA GLY A 227 8.14 5.51 -10.08
C GLY A 227 7.29 6.64 -10.67
N ASP A 228 6.89 6.56 -11.94
CA ASP A 228 5.95 7.52 -12.52
C ASP A 228 4.54 7.34 -11.92
N ILE A 229 3.79 8.44 -11.84
CA ILE A 229 2.37 8.44 -11.45
C ILE A 229 1.51 8.65 -12.69
N ILE A 230 0.64 7.68 -12.96
CA ILE A 230 -0.33 7.75 -14.05
C ILE A 230 -1.64 8.31 -13.53
N ILE A 231 -2.19 9.29 -14.27
CA ILE A 231 -3.49 9.90 -13.97
C ILE A 231 -4.41 9.80 -15.18
N ARG A 232 -5.57 9.18 -14.99
CA ARG A 232 -6.66 9.14 -15.97
C ARG A 232 -7.63 10.28 -15.73
N GLY A 233 -7.49 11.36 -16.50
CA GLY A 233 -8.39 12.53 -16.48
C GLY A 233 -9.66 12.42 -17.33
N THR A 234 -9.90 11.30 -18.01
CA THR A 234 -11.06 11.12 -18.90
C THR A 234 -12.27 10.56 -18.16
N ASP A 235 -13.48 10.79 -18.66
CA ASP A 235 -14.71 10.12 -18.17
C ASP A 235 -15.03 10.37 -16.68
N LEU A 236 -14.66 11.54 -16.15
CA LEU A 236 -14.87 11.91 -14.74
C LEU A 236 -16.37 11.99 -14.36
N GLN A 237 -17.24 12.34 -15.30
CA GLN A 237 -18.68 12.51 -15.05
C GLN A 237 -19.45 11.18 -14.97
N ASN A 238 -19.00 10.12 -15.66
CA ASN A 238 -19.74 8.85 -15.74
C ASN A 238 -19.18 7.75 -14.84
N ASP A 239 -17.92 7.87 -14.38
CA ASP A 239 -17.21 6.83 -13.63
C ASP A 239 -16.71 7.35 -12.27
N MET A 240 -17.58 7.27 -11.27
CA MET A 240 -17.27 7.69 -9.90
C MET A 240 -16.63 6.59 -9.05
N THR A 241 -16.62 5.34 -9.53
CA THR A 241 -16.21 4.16 -8.75
C THR A 241 -14.73 3.83 -8.93
N SER A 242 -14.19 4.05 -10.12
CA SER A 242 -12.76 3.83 -10.36
C SER A 242 -11.88 4.85 -9.64
N LEU A 243 -10.64 4.42 -9.37
CA LEU A 243 -9.54 5.30 -9.01
C LEU A 243 -8.81 5.73 -10.29
N ARG A 244 -8.45 7.00 -10.33
CA ARG A 244 -7.85 7.73 -11.44
C ARG A 244 -6.34 7.78 -11.38
N THR A 245 -5.76 7.55 -10.21
CA THR A 245 -4.32 7.64 -9.96
C THR A 245 -3.71 6.25 -9.79
N GLY A 246 -2.49 6.03 -10.26
CA GLY A 246 -1.76 4.79 -10.02
C GLY A 246 -0.25 4.96 -10.15
N LEU A 247 0.50 4.34 -9.23
CA LEU A 247 1.96 4.26 -9.27
C LEU A 247 2.39 3.19 -10.28
N ALA A 248 3.24 3.58 -11.23
CA ALA A 248 3.91 2.65 -12.13
C ALA A 248 5.04 1.92 -11.38
N ARG A 249 4.95 0.59 -11.30
CA ARG A 249 6.02 -0.26 -10.76
C ARG A 249 6.94 -0.78 -11.86
N ASP A 250 6.42 -0.84 -13.08
CA ASP A 250 7.09 -1.34 -14.28
C ASP A 250 7.36 -0.20 -15.27
N THR A 251 8.44 -0.31 -16.02
CA THR A 251 8.69 0.51 -17.21
C THR A 251 7.89 -0.06 -18.38
N GLY A 252 7.34 0.82 -19.21
CA GLY A 252 6.58 0.40 -20.38
C GLY A 252 5.94 1.57 -21.10
N ILE A 253 4.84 1.32 -21.78
CA ILE A 253 4.11 2.30 -22.59
C ILE A 253 2.65 2.37 -22.20
N ILE A 254 2.09 3.57 -22.19
CA ILE A 254 0.67 3.80 -21.93
C ILE A 254 0.11 4.81 -22.91
N THR A 255 -1.21 4.79 -23.12
CA THR A 255 -1.88 5.73 -24.03
C THR A 255 -1.55 7.18 -23.68
N SER A 256 -1.35 8.02 -24.70
CA SER A 256 -1.15 9.48 -24.54
C SER A 256 -2.38 10.21 -24.01
N ALA A 257 -3.54 9.53 -23.91
CA ALA A 257 -4.74 10.09 -23.30
C ALA A 257 -4.65 10.23 -21.77
N TYR A 258 -3.68 9.53 -21.14
CA TYR A 258 -3.40 9.67 -19.71
C TYR A 258 -2.30 10.69 -19.47
N ILE A 259 -2.29 11.26 -18.28
CA ILE A 259 -1.22 12.13 -17.83
C ILE A 259 -0.17 11.24 -17.16
N ASN A 260 1.10 11.38 -17.57
CA ASN A 260 2.23 10.78 -16.89
C ASN A 260 3.00 11.85 -16.10
N TRP A 261 2.98 11.75 -14.76
CA TRP A 261 3.74 12.63 -13.88
C TRP A 261 4.95 11.91 -13.31
N ARG A 262 6.13 12.48 -13.56
CA ARG A 262 7.39 12.01 -12.99
C ARG A 262 7.76 12.86 -11.77
N PRO A 263 7.90 12.25 -10.58
CA PRO A 263 8.43 12.94 -9.41
C PRO A 263 9.85 13.43 -9.68
N LYS A 264 10.23 14.57 -9.09
CA LYS A 264 11.64 14.96 -9.02
C LYS A 264 12.43 14.00 -8.12
N SER A 265 13.75 13.94 -8.31
CA SER A 265 14.66 13.05 -7.58
C SER A 265 14.58 13.15 -6.04
N GLU A 266 14.19 14.32 -5.54
CA GLU A 266 14.09 14.64 -4.12
C GLU A 266 12.75 14.20 -3.50
N ILE A 267 11.82 13.74 -4.33
CA ILE A 267 10.46 13.38 -3.92
C ILE A 267 10.30 11.88 -4.02
N ASP A 268 9.94 11.24 -2.90
CA ASP A 268 9.59 9.84 -2.90
C ASP A 268 8.31 9.61 -3.75
N PRO A 269 8.36 8.78 -4.80
CA PRO A 269 7.19 8.47 -5.62
C PRO A 269 6.02 7.87 -4.83
N LYS A 270 6.29 7.07 -3.80
CA LYS A 270 5.25 6.43 -2.97
C LYS A 270 4.52 7.46 -2.13
N PHE A 271 5.25 8.40 -1.52
CA PHE A 271 4.64 9.52 -0.80
C PHE A 271 3.71 10.33 -1.73
N LEU A 272 4.19 10.67 -2.93
CA LEU A 272 3.37 11.41 -3.90
C LEU A 272 2.15 10.59 -4.34
N HIS A 273 2.31 9.28 -4.55
CA HIS A 273 1.22 8.37 -4.85
C HIS A 273 0.17 8.38 -3.75
N TYR A 274 0.56 8.25 -2.48
CA TYR A 274 -0.38 8.24 -1.35
C TYR A 274 -1.13 9.56 -1.20
N LEU A 275 -0.44 10.69 -1.37
CA LEU A 275 -1.08 12.00 -1.38
C LEU A 275 -2.16 12.10 -2.46
N LEU A 276 -1.81 11.78 -3.71
CA LEU A 276 -2.74 11.85 -4.85
C LEU A 276 -3.86 10.81 -4.74
N HIS A 277 -3.57 9.62 -4.24
CA HIS A 277 -4.57 8.59 -3.97
C HIS A 277 -5.58 9.07 -2.93
N SER A 278 -5.13 9.74 -1.86
CA SER A 278 -6.04 10.32 -0.86
C SER A 278 -6.98 11.37 -1.46
N TYR A 279 -6.50 12.18 -2.40
CA TYR A 279 -7.31 13.17 -3.12
C TYR A 279 -8.33 12.50 -4.05
N ASP A 280 -7.94 11.41 -4.70
CA ASP A 280 -8.80 10.61 -5.56
C ASP A 280 -9.94 9.93 -4.77
N VAL A 281 -9.61 9.32 -3.64
CA VAL A 281 -10.59 8.71 -2.72
C VAL A 281 -11.56 9.77 -2.18
N LYS A 282 -11.06 10.96 -1.83
CA LYS A 282 -11.89 12.12 -1.43
C LYS A 282 -12.60 12.81 -2.58
N LYS A 283 -12.47 12.29 -3.81
CA LYS A 283 -13.08 12.81 -5.04
C LYS A 283 -12.75 14.29 -5.34
N VAL A 284 -11.57 14.75 -4.90
CA VAL A 284 -11.09 16.11 -5.17
C VAL A 284 -10.98 16.37 -6.67
N PHE A 285 -10.53 15.39 -7.46
CA PHE A 285 -10.39 15.50 -8.92
C PHE A 285 -11.72 15.57 -9.69
N TYR A 286 -12.84 15.28 -9.04
CA TYR A 286 -14.17 15.24 -9.66
C TYR A 286 -14.97 16.53 -9.45
N ALA A 287 -14.47 17.42 -8.58
CA ALA A 287 -15.09 18.70 -8.26
C ALA A 287 -14.41 19.89 -8.98
N LEU A 288 -13.44 19.61 -9.87
CA LEU A 288 -12.79 20.57 -10.76
C LEU A 288 -13.53 20.67 -12.10
#